data_AF-A0A1E1WA00-F1
#
_entry.id   AF-A0A1E1WA00-F1
#
_cell.length_a   1.000
_cell.length_b   1.000
_cell.length_c   1.000
_cell.angle_alpha   90.00
_cell.angle_beta   90.00
_cell.angle_gamma   90.00
#
_symmetry.space_group_name_H-M   'P 1'
#
loop_
_entity.id
_entity.type
_entity.pdbx_description
1 polymer ?
#
loop_
_entity_poly.entity_id
_entity_poly.type
_entity_poly.pdbx_seq_one_letter_code
_entity_poly.pdbx_strand_id
1 'polypeptide(L)'
;SDYLRCYFCTLAFNDPHEFRTHVDSEHPVVEKSYIISKKTQTRIDITNLKCTECPKDEIFPSLDTFAEHLIDKHDFKIDVSQGIALVPLRLDNNRHACVVCDKIFKSVVSLSRHTGKHF
;
A
#
# COMPACT_ATOMS: atom_id res chain seq x y z
N SER A 1 15.61 14.25 4.42
CA SER A 1 14.96 14.23 3.10
C SER A 1 13.79 13.27 3.13
N ASP A 2 12.68 13.65 2.52
CA ASP A 2 11.43 12.86 2.44
C ASP A 2 11.49 12.08 1.12
N TYR A 3 11.96 10.83 1.17
CA TYR A 3 12.10 9.96 -0.01
C TYR A 3 11.42 8.62 0.25
N LEU A 4 10.80 8.07 -0.78
CA LEU A 4 10.22 6.74 -0.82
C LEU A 4 11.31 5.74 -1.12
N ARG A 5 11.57 4.80 -0.19
CA ARG A 5 12.54 3.72 -0.40
C ARG A 5 11.81 2.50 -0.93
N CYS A 6 12.33 1.90 -1.99
CA CYS A 6 11.86 0.59 -2.42
C CYS A 6 12.07 -0.42 -1.29
N TYR A 7 11.05 -1.22 -1.04
CA TYR A 7 11.13 -2.28 -0.05
C TYR A 7 11.96 -3.46 -0.55
N PHE A 8 12.04 -3.64 -1.87
CA PHE A 8 12.65 -4.80 -2.52
C PHE A 8 14.08 -4.55 -3.01
N CYS A 9 14.54 -3.29 -3.05
CA CYS A 9 15.89 -2.93 -3.49
C CYS A 9 16.43 -1.69 -2.75
N THR A 10 17.57 -1.17 -3.16
CA THR A 10 18.25 -0.03 -2.50
C THR A 10 17.86 1.34 -3.07
N LEU A 11 16.99 1.39 -4.08
CA LEU A 11 16.60 2.62 -4.76
C LEU A 11 15.65 3.49 -3.91
N ALA A 12 15.75 4.80 -4.11
CA ALA A 12 14.93 5.80 -3.45
C ALA A 12 14.40 6.83 -4.45
N PHE A 13 13.19 7.29 -4.23
CA PHE A 13 12.42 8.11 -5.16
C PHE A 13 11.81 9.31 -4.42
N ASN A 14 11.69 10.45 -5.10
CA ASN A 14 11.00 11.62 -4.55
C ASN A 14 9.55 11.71 -5.06
N ASP A 15 9.29 11.14 -6.25
CA ASP A 15 7.99 11.14 -6.88
C ASP A 15 7.29 9.77 -6.65
N PRO A 16 6.09 9.75 -6.04
CA PRO A 16 5.28 8.54 -5.86
C PRO A 16 4.93 7.78 -7.14
N HIS A 17 4.79 8.46 -8.28
CA HIS A 17 4.54 7.82 -9.56
C HIS A 17 5.79 7.10 -10.07
N GLU A 18 6.97 7.72 -10.03
CA GLU A 18 8.24 7.06 -10.35
C GLU A 18 8.48 5.83 -9.47
N PHE A 19 8.18 5.95 -8.17
CA PHE A 19 8.25 4.84 -7.23
C PHE A 19 7.34 3.68 -7.64
N ARG A 20 6.08 3.95 -7.98
CA ARG A 20 5.11 2.92 -8.41
C ARG A 20 5.54 2.26 -9.71
N THR A 21 5.91 3.05 -10.72
CA THR A 21 6.40 2.52 -11.99
C THR A 21 7.60 1.59 -11.79
N HIS A 22 8.53 1.95 -10.91
CA HIS A 22 9.67 1.09 -10.58
C HIS A 22 9.25 -0.23 -9.94
N VAL A 23 8.34 -0.21 -8.95
CA VAL A 23 7.87 -1.44 -8.31
C VAL A 23 7.13 -2.33 -9.31
N ASP A 24 6.28 -1.75 -10.16
CA ASP A 24 5.50 -2.49 -11.15
C ASP A 24 6.39 -3.12 -12.25
N SER A 25 7.46 -2.43 -12.67
CA SER A 25 8.35 -2.92 -13.75
C SER A 25 9.43 -3.87 -13.25
N GLU A 26 10.09 -3.54 -12.14
CA GLU A 26 11.27 -4.27 -11.66
C GLU A 26 10.94 -5.33 -10.61
N HIS A 27 9.77 -5.23 -9.99
CA HIS A 27 9.32 -6.15 -8.93
C HIS A 27 7.90 -6.73 -9.19
N PRO A 28 7.61 -7.24 -10.39
CA PRO A 28 6.27 -7.74 -10.76
C PRO A 28 5.85 -8.98 -9.98
N VAL A 29 6.81 -9.75 -9.46
CA VAL A 29 6.57 -10.90 -8.59
C VAL A 29 7.17 -10.61 -7.23
N VAL A 30 6.31 -10.39 -6.24
CA VAL A 30 6.76 -10.18 -4.87
C VAL A 30 7.02 -11.53 -4.22
N GLU A 31 8.28 -11.82 -3.90
CA GLU A 31 8.62 -12.99 -3.09
C GLU A 31 8.00 -12.87 -1.69
N LYS A 32 6.99 -13.72 -1.43
CA LYS A 32 6.22 -13.78 -0.17
C LYS A 32 7.10 -13.89 1.08
N SER A 33 8.30 -14.46 0.95
CA SER A 33 9.26 -14.66 2.04
C SER A 33 9.74 -13.35 2.68
N TYR A 34 9.75 -12.24 1.94
CA TYR A 34 10.27 -10.97 2.43
C TYR A 34 9.28 -10.20 3.33
N ILE A 35 7.96 -10.41 3.12
CA ILE A 35 6.89 -9.73 3.88
C ILE A 35 6.67 -10.38 5.26
N ILE A 36 6.91 -11.68 5.39
CA ILE A 36 6.54 -12.47 6.57
C ILE A 36 7.50 -12.27 7.76
N SER A 37 8.69 -11.67 7.55
CA SER A 37 9.73 -11.65 8.59
C SER A 37 9.61 -10.56 9.65
N LYS A 38 8.76 -9.55 9.47
CA LYS A 38 8.69 -8.42 10.43
C LYS A 38 7.29 -8.24 11.00
N LYS A 39 7.17 -8.45 12.31
CA LYS A 39 6.00 -8.10 13.16
C LYS A 39 5.76 -6.58 13.26
N THR A 40 6.08 -5.81 12.23
CA THR A 40 5.94 -4.35 12.22
C THR A 40 4.77 -3.98 11.33
N GLN A 41 3.93 -3.04 11.79
CA GLN A 41 2.88 -2.42 10.98
C GLN A 41 3.49 -1.92 9.66
N THR A 42 3.21 -2.64 8.58
CA THR A 42 3.79 -2.34 7.27
C THR A 42 2.92 -1.29 6.61
N ARG A 43 3.51 -0.16 6.22
CA ARG A 43 2.79 0.89 5.50
C ARG A 43 2.69 0.51 4.03
N ILE A 44 1.50 0.61 3.47
CA ILE A 44 1.24 0.23 2.07
C ILE A 44 0.57 1.40 1.35
N ASP A 45 1.07 1.72 0.16
CA ASP A 45 0.41 2.68 -0.74
C ASP A 45 -0.73 1.96 -1.47
N ILE A 46 -1.95 2.46 -1.31
CA ILE A 46 -3.16 1.90 -1.95
C ILE A 46 -3.71 2.82 -3.05
N THR A 47 -2.94 3.82 -3.49
CA THR A 47 -3.39 4.82 -4.49
C THR A 47 -3.87 4.19 -5.80
N ASN A 48 -3.25 3.07 -6.19
CA ASN A 48 -3.59 2.31 -7.39
C ASN A 48 -3.78 0.82 -7.06
N LEU A 49 -4.45 0.53 -5.94
CA LEU A 49 -4.70 -0.85 -5.51
C LEU A 49 -5.61 -1.56 -6.51
N LYS A 50 -5.10 -2.58 -7.18
CA LYS A 50 -5.80 -3.36 -8.23
C LYS A 50 -5.58 -4.84 -8.02
N CYS A 51 -6.49 -5.66 -8.52
CA CYS A 51 -6.32 -7.11 -8.56
C CYS A 51 -5.55 -7.49 -9.83
N THR A 52 -4.48 -8.28 -9.69
CA THR A 52 -3.66 -8.76 -10.82
C THR A 52 -4.30 -9.93 -11.56
N GLU A 53 -5.21 -10.65 -10.90
CA GLU A 53 -5.90 -11.81 -11.48
C GLU A 53 -7.16 -11.41 -12.26
N CYS A 54 -7.62 -10.17 -12.08
CA CYS A 54 -8.77 -9.65 -12.80
C CYS A 54 -8.35 -8.92 -14.09
N PRO A 55 -9.03 -9.15 -15.21
CA PRO A 55 -8.78 -8.42 -16.46
C PRO A 55 -9.30 -6.97 -16.42
N LYS A 56 -10.01 -6.57 -15.37
CA LYS A 56 -10.55 -5.22 -15.19
C LYS A 56 -9.59 -4.38 -14.37
N ASP A 57 -9.31 -3.17 -14.84
CA ASP A 57 -8.58 -2.12 -14.12
C ASP A 57 -9.39 -1.48 -12.96
N GLU A 58 -10.05 -2.31 -12.16
CA GLU A 58 -10.83 -1.85 -11.01
C GLU A 58 -9.89 -1.42 -9.88
N ILE A 59 -10.02 -0.16 -9.43
CA ILE A 59 -9.24 0.41 -8.34
C ILE A 59 -10.04 0.29 -7.05
N PHE A 60 -9.44 -0.34 -6.04
CA PHE A 60 -10.07 -0.56 -4.74
C PHE A 60 -9.79 0.60 -3.79
N PRO A 61 -10.81 1.18 -3.15
CA PRO A 61 -10.64 2.34 -2.28
C PRO A 61 -10.04 1.99 -0.92
N SER A 62 -10.17 0.75 -0.44
CA SER A 62 -9.64 0.30 0.86
C SER A 62 -9.13 -1.14 0.81
N LEU A 63 -8.31 -1.51 1.80
CA LEU A 63 -7.86 -2.89 1.98
C LEU A 63 -9.03 -3.84 2.27
N ASP A 64 -10.09 -3.37 2.92
CA ASP A 64 -11.28 -4.17 3.23
C ASP A 64 -12.02 -4.57 1.95
N THR A 65 -12.33 -3.59 1.08
CA THR A 65 -12.99 -3.85 -0.21
C THR A 65 -12.16 -4.75 -1.12
N PHE A 66 -10.83 -4.66 -1.02
CA PHE A 66 -9.94 -5.54 -1.76
C PHE A 66 -9.89 -6.95 -1.17
N ALA A 67 -9.86 -7.09 0.15
CA ALA A 67 -9.90 -8.39 0.83
C ALA A 67 -11.22 -9.14 0.53
N GLU A 68 -12.36 -8.44 0.60
CA GLU A 68 -13.67 -8.97 0.21
C GLU A 68 -13.65 -9.47 -1.25
N HIS A 69 -13.09 -8.67 -2.17
CA HIS A 69 -12.93 -9.08 -3.56
C HIS A 69 -12.10 -10.37 -3.72
N LEU A 70 -10.97 -10.47 -3.01
CA LEU A 70 -10.11 -11.67 -3.06
C LEU A 70 -10.82 -12.91 -2.49
N ILE A 71 -11.61 -12.75 -1.42
CA ILE A 71 -12.42 -13.83 -0.84
C ILE A 71 -13.50 -14.28 -1.84
N ASP A 72 -14.28 -13.33 -2.37
CA ASP A 72 -15.48 -13.63 -3.15
C ASP A 72 -15.19 -14.05 -4.60
N LYS A 73 -14.13 -13.53 -5.21
CA LYS A 73 -13.82 -13.74 -6.64
C LYS A 73 -12.67 -14.70 -6.88
N HIS A 74 -11.80 -14.88 -5.90
CA HIS A 74 -10.55 -15.63 -6.05
C HIS A 74 -10.34 -16.70 -4.96
N ASP A 75 -11.35 -16.95 -4.10
CA ASP A 75 -11.35 -18.00 -3.06
C ASP A 75 -10.15 -17.92 -2.09
N PHE A 76 -9.66 -16.71 -1.83
CA PHE A 76 -8.60 -16.51 -0.85
C PHE A 76 -9.15 -16.63 0.57
N LYS A 77 -8.46 -17.40 1.41
CA LYS A 77 -8.75 -17.51 2.85
C LYS A 77 -8.03 -16.42 3.63
N ILE A 78 -8.57 -15.20 3.59
CA ILE A 78 -8.05 -14.06 4.35
C ILE A 78 -8.82 -13.97 5.68
N ASP A 79 -8.10 -14.12 6.80
CA ASP A 79 -8.68 -13.85 8.11
C ASP A 79 -8.68 -12.35 8.39
N VAL A 80 -9.80 -11.70 8.12
CA VAL A 80 -10.01 -10.26 8.42
C VAL A 80 -10.38 -10.01 9.89
N SER A 81 -10.62 -11.06 10.69
CA SER A 81 -11.11 -10.92 12.07
C SER A 81 -10.09 -10.33 13.04
N GLN A 82 -8.80 -10.50 12.74
CA GLN A 82 -7.68 -10.00 13.56
C GLN A 82 -7.15 -8.63 13.08
N GLY A 83 -7.75 -8.07 12.03
CA GLY A 83 -7.21 -6.90 11.35
C GLY A 83 -5.95 -7.23 10.54
N ILE A 84 -5.81 -6.60 9.39
CA ILE A 84 -4.61 -6.74 8.57
C ILE A 84 -3.51 -5.87 9.19
N ALA A 85 -2.30 -6.41 9.41
CA ALA A 85 -1.15 -5.66 9.95
C ALA A 85 -0.54 -4.67 8.94
N LEU A 86 -1.39 -4.05 8.12
CA LEU A 86 -1.07 -3.09 7.09
C LEU A 86 -1.70 -1.74 7.43
N VAL A 87 -0.91 -0.68 7.28
CA VAL A 87 -1.36 0.70 7.47
C VAL A 87 -1.48 1.35 6.09
N PRO A 88 -2.71 1.54 5.57
CA PRO A 88 -2.91 2.07 4.23
C PRO A 88 -2.61 3.58 4.16
N LEU A 89 -1.94 3.97 3.08
CA LEU A 89 -1.59 5.34 2.72
C LEU A 89 -2.07 5.63 1.29
N ARG A 90 -2.39 6.89 0.98
CA ARG A 90 -2.51 7.36 -0.41
C ARG A 90 -1.42 8.38 -0.69
N LEU A 91 -0.55 8.07 -1.65
CA LEU A 91 0.58 8.87 -2.06
C LEU A 91 0.32 9.50 -3.42
N ASP A 92 -0.07 10.77 -3.42
CA ASP A 92 -0.24 11.56 -4.64
C ASP A 92 0.75 12.74 -4.68
N ASN A 93 1.02 13.26 -5.88
CA ASN A 93 1.98 14.35 -6.06
C ASN A 93 1.52 15.60 -5.30
N ASN A 94 2.28 15.97 -4.26
CA ASN A 94 2.02 17.07 -3.33
C ASN A 94 0.74 16.93 -2.47
N ARG A 95 0.05 15.78 -2.51
CA ARG A 95 -1.21 15.53 -1.78
C ARG A 95 -1.26 14.14 -1.17
N HIS A 96 -0.45 13.88 -0.14
CA HIS A 96 -0.51 12.61 0.58
C HIS A 96 -1.70 12.58 1.53
N ALA A 97 -2.64 11.65 1.35
CA ALA A 97 -3.87 11.60 2.12
C ALA A 97 -3.90 10.42 3.10
N CYS A 98 -4.47 10.66 4.28
CA CYS A 98 -4.82 9.60 5.21
C CYS A 98 -6.06 8.86 4.73
N VAL A 99 -5.99 7.54 4.59
CA VAL A 99 -7.12 6.71 4.14
C VAL A 99 -8.25 6.64 5.16
N VAL A 100 -7.95 6.91 6.44
CA VAL A 100 -8.92 6.81 7.55
C VAL A 100 -9.71 8.11 7.76
N CYS A 101 -9.11 9.28 7.53
CA CYS A 101 -9.73 10.57 7.86
C CYS A 101 -9.54 11.67 6.81
N ASP A 102 -9.01 11.32 5.64
CA ASP A 102 -8.82 12.19 4.47
C ASP A 102 -7.96 13.44 4.69
N LYS A 103 -7.26 13.55 5.83
CA LYS A 103 -6.31 14.64 6.07
C LYS A 103 -5.16 14.58 5.07
N ILE A 104 -4.84 15.74 4.50
CA ILE A 104 -3.78 15.92 3.50
C ILE A 104 -2.49 16.40 4.16
N PHE A 105 -1.37 15.82 3.76
CA PHE A 105 -0.03 16.12 4.25
C PHE A 105 0.89 16.45 3.08
N LYS A 106 1.84 17.36 3.34
CA LYS A 106 2.86 17.78 2.37
C LYS A 106 4.07 16.83 2.29
N SER A 107 4.18 15.87 3.21
CA SER A 107 5.29 14.92 3.24
C SER A 107 4.82 13.54 3.67
N VAL A 108 5.44 12.51 3.12
CA VAL A 108 5.14 11.11 3.41
C VAL A 108 5.46 10.78 4.85
N VAL A 109 6.53 11.36 5.42
CA VAL A 109 6.86 11.20 6.85
C VAL A 109 5.76 11.76 7.76
N SER A 110 5.18 12.92 7.41
CA SER A 110 4.12 13.53 8.20
C SER A 110 2.84 12.70 8.16
N LEU A 111 2.48 12.21 6.97
CA LEU A 111 1.37 11.27 6.81
C LEU A 111 1.63 9.98 7.60
N SER A 112 2.81 9.38 7.45
CA SER A 112 3.20 8.11 8.10
C SER A 112 3.17 8.17 9.62
N ARG A 113 3.50 9.33 10.20
CA ARG A 113 3.38 9.58 11.64
C ARG A 113 1.94 9.79 12.07
N HIS A 114 1.12 10.41 11.22
CA HIS A 114 -0.30 10.60 11.50
C HIS A 114 -1.07 9.27 11.47
N THR A 115 -0.81 8.41 10.49
CA THR A 115 -1.53 7.15 10.33
C THR A 115 -1.28 6.19 11.48
N GLY A 116 -0.08 6.18 12.08
CA GLY A 116 0.20 5.43 13.31
C GLY A 116 -0.55 5.91 14.56
N LYS A 117 -1.45 6.89 14.46
CA LYS A 117 -2.40 7.24 15.54
C LYS A 117 -3.75 6.55 15.40
N HIS A 118 -4.03 5.96 14.23
CA HIS A 118 -5.27 5.25 13.95
C HIS A 118 -5.13 3.73 14.14
N PHE A 119 -3.90 3.22 14.22
CA PHE A 119 -3.52 1.81 14.34
C PHE A 119 -2.46 1.66 15.42
#